data_AF-A0A5K0ZZK9-F1
#
_entry.id   AF-A0A5K0ZZK9-F1
#
_cell.length_a   1.000
_cell.length_b   1.000
_cell.length_c   1.000
_cell.angle_alpha   90.00
_cell.angle_beta   90.00
_cell.angle_gamma   90.00
#
_symmetry.space_group_name_H-M   'P 1'
#
loop_
_entity.id
_entity.type
_entity.pdbx_description
1 polymer ?
#
loop_
_entity_poly.entity_id
_entity_poly.type
_entity_poly.pdbx_seq_one_letter_code
_entity_poly.pdbx_strand_id
1 'polypeptide(L)'
;VFFALTLTATGVSQTSGLAPDFSKAKVSAASIFSILDRRSQIDPSDEGRIRLPYVKGDIEFQHVSFKYPTRPNMQIFTDLSLIIASGK
;
A
#
# COMPACT_ATOMS: atom_id res chain seq x y z
N VAL A 1 -13.06 40.24 -37.78
CA VAL A 1 -13.56 38.84 -37.88
C VAL A 1 -12.43 37.83 -38.11
N PHE A 2 -11.62 37.94 -39.17
CA PHE A 2 -10.51 37.00 -39.43
C PHE A 2 -9.49 36.89 -38.29
N PHE A 3 -9.06 38.03 -37.74
CA PHE A 3 -8.11 38.07 -36.61
C PHE A 3 -8.65 37.37 -35.33
N ALA A 4 -9.95 37.49 -35.07
CA ALA A 4 -10.59 36.79 -33.95
C ALA A 4 -10.63 35.27 -34.19
N LEU A 5 -10.82 34.83 -35.43
CA LEU A 5 -10.77 33.41 -35.81
C LEU A 5 -9.35 32.83 -35.66
N THR A 6 -8.31 33.58 -36.03
CA THR A 6 -6.93 33.11 -35.87
C THR A 6 -6.51 33.02 -34.41
N LEU A 7 -6.91 33.97 -33.56
CA LEU A 7 -6.63 33.94 -32.12
C LEU A 7 -7.35 32.80 -31.40
N THR A 8 -8.59 32.51 -31.78
CA THR A 8 -9.34 31.39 -31.21
C THR A 8 -8.76 30.04 -31.64
N ALA A 9 -8.36 29.91 -32.91
CA ALA A 9 -7.71 28.69 -33.42
C ALA A 9 -6.38 28.41 -32.70
N THR A 10 -5.52 29.42 -32.49
CA THR A 10 -4.25 29.24 -31.77
C THR A 10 -4.45 28.94 -30.29
N GLY A 11 -5.49 29.49 -29.65
CA GLY A 11 -5.85 29.17 -28.27
C GLY A 11 -6.28 27.70 -28.09
N VAL A 12 -7.13 27.19 -28.98
CA VAL A 12 -7.54 25.77 -28.97
C VAL A 12 -6.35 24.85 -29.25
N SER A 13 -5.50 25.22 -30.21
CA SER A 13 -4.33 24.41 -30.54
C SER A 13 -3.33 24.31 -29.38
N GLN A 14 -3.11 25.41 -28.65
CA GLN A 14 -2.23 25.41 -27.47
C GLN A 14 -2.81 24.60 -26.31
N THR A 15 -4.11 24.74 -26.03
CA THR A 15 -4.78 23.96 -24.97
C THR A 15 -4.84 22.47 -25.29
N SER A 16 -5.01 22.11 -26.57
CA SER A 16 -4.92 20.72 -27.02
C SER A 16 -3.54 20.10 -26.77
N GLY A 17 -2.48 20.91 -26.74
CA GLY A 17 -1.13 20.45 -26.40
C GLY A 17 -0.97 19.99 -24.95
N LEU A 18 -1.88 20.40 -24.04
CA LEU A 18 -1.87 20.03 -22.61
C LEU A 18 -2.58 18.69 -22.33
N ALA A 19 -3.34 18.16 -23.29
CA ALA A 19 -4.05 16.89 -23.15
C ALA A 19 -3.18 15.71 -22.66
N PRO A 20 -1.96 15.47 -23.18
CA PRO A 20 -1.12 14.38 -22.68
C PRO A 20 -0.69 14.57 -21.23
N ASP A 21 -0.44 15.81 -20.79
CA ASP A 21 -0.04 16.11 -19.42
C ASP A 21 -1.21 15.91 -18.45
N PHE A 22 -2.42 16.29 -18.85
CA PHE A 22 -3.62 16.00 -18.07
C PHE A 22 -3.85 14.49 -17.91
N SER A 23 -3.65 13.71 -18.97
CA SER A 23 -3.74 12.25 -18.91
C SER A 23 -2.72 11.65 -17.93
N LYS A 24 -1.46 12.09 -18.00
CA LYS A 24 -0.41 11.68 -17.05
C LYS A 24 -0.76 12.06 -15.62
N ALA A 25 -1.24 13.29 -15.40
CA ALA A 25 -1.65 13.77 -14.08
C ALA A 25 -2.76 12.90 -13.48
N LYS A 26 -3.75 12.52 -14.30
CA LYS A 26 -4.83 11.62 -13.88
C LYS A 26 -4.31 10.24 -13.47
N VAL A 27 -3.41 9.64 -14.25
CA VAL A 27 -2.81 8.33 -13.93
C VAL A 27 -1.99 8.40 -12.64
N SER A 28 -1.17 9.43 -12.48
CA SER A 28 -0.38 9.64 -11.27
C SER A 28 -1.25 9.84 -10.04
N ALA A 29 -2.30 10.66 -10.14
CA ALA A 29 -3.25 10.86 -9.05
C ALA A 29 -3.94 9.55 -8.67
N ALA A 30 -4.40 8.75 -9.65
CA ALA A 30 -4.99 7.44 -9.40
C ALA A 30 -4.02 6.49 -8.68
N SER A 31 -2.73 6.51 -9.03
CA SER A 31 -1.70 5.71 -8.36
C SER A 31 -1.44 6.17 -6.92
N ILE A 32 -1.53 7.46 -6.63
CA ILE A 32 -1.39 7.98 -5.26
C ILE A 32 -2.57 7.53 -4.41
N PHE A 33 -3.79 7.72 -4.91
CA PHE A 33 -5.00 7.30 -4.20
C PHE A 33 -5.05 5.78 -4.01
N SER A 34 -4.60 4.98 -4.97
CA SER A 34 -4.54 3.53 -4.79
C SER A 34 -3.62 3.08 -3.65
N ILE A 35 -2.56 3.84 -3.36
CA ILE A 35 -1.68 3.59 -2.21
C ILE A 35 -2.34 4.06 -0.91
N LEU A 36 -2.93 5.25 -0.91
CA LEU A 36 -3.57 5.85 0.28
C LEU A 36 -4.78 5.04 0.74
N ASP A 37 -5.60 4.57 -0.20
CA ASP A 37 -6.83 3.83 0.08
C ASP A 37 -6.59 2.33 0.38
N ARG A 38 -5.34 1.87 0.26
CA ARG A 38 -4.98 0.47 0.49
C ARG A 38 -5.13 0.10 1.97
N ARG A 39 -6.04 -0.83 2.26
CA ARG A 39 -6.18 -1.44 3.60
C ARG A 39 -5.09 -2.49 3.85
N SER A 40 -4.38 -2.39 4.97
CA SER A 40 -3.45 -3.42 5.44
C SER A 40 -4.20 -4.61 6.04
N GLN A 41 -3.73 -5.84 5.81
CA GLN A 41 -4.28 -7.03 6.48
C GLN A 41 -4.06 -6.99 8.00
N ILE A 42 -3.00 -6.33 8.43
CA ILE A 42 -2.70 -6.07 9.84
C ILE A 42 -2.70 -4.56 10.03
N ASP A 43 -3.79 -4.01 10.57
CA ASP A 43 -3.99 -2.56 10.69
C ASP A 43 -3.32 -2.01 11.97
N PRO A 44 -2.20 -1.27 11.88
CA PRO A 44 -1.50 -0.76 13.06
C PRO A 44 -2.30 0.27 13.86
N SER A 45 -3.30 0.91 13.23
CA SER A 45 -4.13 1.94 13.84
C SER A 45 -5.38 1.40 14.53
N ASP A 46 -5.58 0.08 14.51
CA ASP A 46 -6.71 -0.56 15.19
C ASP A 46 -6.61 -0.40 16.72
N GLU A 47 -7.52 0.39 17.28
CA GLU A 47 -7.63 0.66 18.72
C GLU A 47 -8.32 -0.47 19.49
N GLY A 48 -8.96 -1.42 18.81
CA GLY A 48 -9.64 -2.57 19.42
C GLY A 48 -8.69 -3.64 19.98
N ARG A 49 -7.38 -3.38 19.96
CA ARG A 49 -6.35 -4.33 20.38
C ARG A 49 -6.22 -4.38 21.90
N ILE A 50 -6.01 -5.60 22.39
CA ILE A 50 -5.77 -5.85 23.80
C ILE A 50 -4.37 -5.35 24.17
N ARG A 51 -4.29 -4.39 25.10
CA ARG A 51 -3.05 -4.00 25.77
C ARG A 51 -2.94 -4.75 27.08
N LEU A 52 -1.95 -5.63 27.18
CA LEU A 52 -1.68 -6.36 28.41
C LEU A 52 -1.04 -5.41 29.44
N PRO A 53 -1.59 -5.29 30.68
CA PRO A 53 -1.02 -4.43 31.72
C PRO A 53 0.33 -4.95 32.24
N TYR A 54 0.56 -6.25 32.12
CA TYR A 54 1.80 -6.91 32.48
C TYR A 54 2.11 -8.00 31.47
N VAL A 55 3.38 -8.13 31.08
CA VAL A 55 3.88 -9.14 30.15
C VAL A 55 5.03 -9.88 30.82
N LYS A 56 4.81 -11.18 31.11
CA LYS A 56 5.85 -12.04 31.70
C LYS A 56 7.02 -12.29 30.73
N GLY A 57 6.73 -12.35 29.42
CA GLY A 57 7.74 -12.51 28.38
C GLY A 57 8.03 -13.96 27.98
N ASP A 58 7.22 -14.92 28.42
CA ASP A 58 7.27 -16.29 27.87
C ASP A 58 6.74 -16.26 26.43
N ILE A 59 7.49 -16.87 25.50
CA ILE A 59 7.14 -16.92 24.07
C ILE A 59 6.97 -18.37 23.67
N GLU A 60 5.87 -18.65 22.97
CA GLU A 60 5.56 -19.98 22.48
C GLU A 60 5.13 -19.92 21.01
N PHE A 61 5.70 -20.82 20.21
CA PHE A 61 5.27 -21.13 18.86
C PHE A 61 4.65 -22.53 18.90
N GLN A 62 3.43 -22.69 18.38
CA GLN A 62 2.74 -23.98 18.29
C GLN A 62 2.38 -24.28 16.84
N HIS A 63 2.96 -25.34 16.28
CA HIS A 63 2.63 -25.86 14.95
C HIS A 63 2.66 -24.79 13.83
N VAL A 64 3.59 -23.85 13.91
CA VAL A 64 3.63 -22.69 13.03
C VAL A 64 4.15 -23.08 11.65
N SER A 65 3.31 -22.87 10.64
CA SER A 65 3.68 -23.00 9.23
C SER A 65 3.63 -21.66 8.53
N PHE A 66 4.75 -21.22 7.95
CA PHE A 66 4.88 -19.87 7.40
C PHE A 66 5.56 -19.84 6.02
N LYS A 67 5.04 -18.94 5.18
CA LYS A 67 5.56 -18.59 3.86
C LYS A 67 5.51 -17.08 3.68
N TYR A 68 6.55 -16.50 3.08
CA TYR A 68 6.50 -15.10 2.67
C TYR A 68 5.54 -14.91 1.49
N PRO A 69 4.63 -13.90 1.51
CA PRO A 69 3.69 -13.67 0.41
C PRO A 69 4.36 -13.40 -0.95
N THR A 70 5.54 -12.78 -0.95
CA THR A 70 6.32 -12.51 -2.18
C THR A 70 6.97 -13.76 -2.78
N ARG A 71 7.08 -14.85 -2.02
CA ARG A 71 7.67 -16.14 -2.44
C ARG A 71 6.79 -17.30 -1.95
N PRO A 72 5.57 -17.47 -2.50
CA PRO A 72 4.58 -18.43 -1.99
C PRO A 72 4.95 -19.90 -2.24
N ASN A 73 5.90 -20.15 -3.15
CA ASN A 73 6.36 -21.50 -3.45
C ASN A 73 7.42 -22.01 -2.47
N MET A 74 7.96 -21.14 -1.61
CA MET A 74 9.02 -21.49 -0.67
C MET A 74 8.45 -21.56 0.75
N GLN A 75 8.41 -22.76 1.33
CA GLN A 75 8.08 -22.97 2.74
C GLN A 75 9.28 -22.58 3.61
N ILE A 76 9.08 -21.71 4.60
CA ILE A 76 10.14 -21.29 5.52
C ILE A 76 10.09 -22.10 6.81
N PHE A 77 8.92 -22.16 7.44
CA PHE A 77 8.70 -23.00 8.62
C PHE A 77 7.64 -24.04 8.31
N THR A 78 7.93 -25.31 8.57
CA THR A 78 6.97 -26.40 8.47
C THR A 78 6.78 -26.95 9.87
N ASP A 79 5.58 -26.75 10.43
CA ASP A 79 5.20 -27.28 11.74
C ASP A 79 6.18 -26.92 12.89
N LEU A 80 6.64 -25.66 12.93
CA LEU A 80 7.59 -25.22 13.96
C LEU A 80 6.89 -25.10 15.32
N SER A 81 7.41 -25.81 16.32
CA SER A 81 7.02 -25.68 17.72
C SER A 81 8.24 -25.36 18.59
N LEU A 82 8.16 -24.29 19.38
CA LEU A 82 9.27 -23.77 20.18
C LEU A 82 8.76 -23.04 21.42
N ILE A 83 9.40 -23.26 22.56
CA ILE A 83 9.11 -22.57 23.82
C ILE A 83 10.37 -21.84 24.28
N ILE A 84 10.23 -20.55 24.57
CA ILE A 84 11.28 -19.68 25.10
C ILE A 84 10.78 -19.11 26.42
N ALA A 85 11.47 -19.43 27.50
CA ALA A 85 11.15 -18.92 28.83
C ALA A 85 11.72 -17.51 29.03
N SER A 86 10.97 -16.66 29.73
CA SER A 86 11.41 -15.31 30.08
C SER A 86 12.72 -15.32 30.88
N GLY A 87 13.67 -14.44 30.54
CA GLY A 87 14.87 -14.19 31.34
C GLY A 87 16.02 -15.19 31.14
N LYS A 88 16.00 -15.99 30.08
CA LYS A 88 17.14 -16.82 29.63
C LYS A 88 17.79 -16.25 28.38
#